data_AF-D4B1I5-F1
#
_entry.id   AF-D4B1I5-F1
#
_cell.length_a   1.000
_cell.length_b   1.000
_cell.length_c   1.000
_cell.angle_alpha   90.00
_cell.angle_beta   90.00
_cell.angle_gamma   90.00
#
_symmetry.space_group_name_H-M   'P 1'
#
loop_
_entity.id
_entity.type
_entity.pdbx_description
1 polymer ?
#
loop_
_entity_poly.entity_id
_entity_poly.type
_entity_poly.pdbx_seq_one_letter_code
_entity_poly.pdbx_strand_id
1 'polypeptide(L)'
;MASAVDRIGMLDQPIYTLTKCFCLWKAVLLLIVLASPGPGYDTSTALLLSSDGEGPGNPGTGSMAWLISHIGLRLARWDSIYFLKIAQRGYLFEQEWAFGYGYTKFLSFLLPVPFLAAALHIVTPAGAFISAPNGEAVFSFLNFFGYYVFITALNDERQGSYFLRDLKFLSAGAFFAAATTVRSNGLLSGLLFVYDAVSGLHQIIIHGPSWHIIRRLSTVCAGGSLILIGIVGPQYVAYKDFCLAENPRPWCNRLFPSIYAWVQSYYCSSYDNYTCLFRFTSMGNPPADAPY
;
A
#
# COMPACT_ATOMS: atom_id res chain seq x y z
N MET A 1 3.07 -17.16 36.79
CA MET A 1 3.30 -16.20 35.68
C MET A 1 2.02 -15.68 35.02
N ALA A 2 0.81 -15.99 35.52
CA ALA A 2 -0.47 -15.50 34.97
C ALA A 2 -0.94 -14.14 35.53
N SER A 3 -0.30 -13.62 36.59
CA SER A 3 -0.83 -12.48 37.36
C SER A 3 -0.46 -11.08 36.83
N ALA A 4 0.49 -10.98 35.89
CA ALA A 4 0.90 -9.68 35.33
C ALA A 4 0.07 -9.25 34.11
N VAL A 5 -0.56 -10.21 33.40
CA VAL A 5 -1.36 -9.93 32.19
C VAL A 5 -2.78 -9.46 32.53
N ASP A 6 -3.35 -9.91 33.66
CA ASP A 6 -4.68 -9.49 34.13
C ASP A 6 -4.73 -8.03 34.64
N ARG A 7 -3.58 -7.39 34.87
CA ARG A 7 -3.52 -6.04 35.48
C ARG A 7 -3.64 -4.90 34.46
N ILE A 8 -3.82 -5.22 33.19
CA ILE A 8 -4.12 -4.23 32.15
C ILE A 8 -5.57 -4.45 31.73
N GLY A 9 -6.51 -3.84 32.45
CA GLY A 9 -7.94 -3.76 32.08
C GLY A 9 -8.22 -3.04 30.75
N MET A 10 -7.22 -2.90 29.87
CA MET A 10 -7.33 -2.38 28.51
C MET A 10 -7.84 -3.43 27.51
N LEU A 11 -7.94 -4.70 27.89
CA LEU A 11 -8.25 -5.82 26.99
C LEU A 11 -9.72 -6.23 26.93
N ASP A 12 -10.60 -5.69 27.78
CA ASP A 12 -12.04 -6.00 27.72
C ASP A 12 -12.74 -5.36 26.51
N GLN A 13 -12.17 -4.30 25.92
CA GLN A 13 -12.66 -3.64 24.72
C GLN A 13 -11.51 -3.31 23.75
N PRO A 14 -10.91 -4.32 23.10
CA PRO A 14 -9.67 -4.14 22.34
C PRO A 14 -9.82 -3.12 21.20
N ILE A 15 -10.97 -3.09 20.52
CA ILE A 15 -11.25 -2.16 19.42
C ILE A 15 -11.31 -0.71 19.92
N TYR A 16 -11.98 -0.47 21.05
CA TYR A 16 -12.12 0.86 21.63
C TYR A 16 -10.77 1.40 22.14
N THR A 17 -10.01 0.56 22.85
CA THR A 17 -8.65 0.88 23.31
C THR A 17 -7.72 1.18 22.13
N LEU A 18 -7.70 0.33 21.10
CA LEU A 18 -6.89 0.54 19.90
C LEU A 18 -7.26 1.83 19.18
N THR A 19 -8.56 2.13 19.07
CA THR A 19 -9.05 3.37 18.45
C THR A 19 -8.58 4.60 19.24
N LYS A 20 -8.67 4.57 20.58
CA LYS A 20 -8.15 5.64 21.43
C LYS A 20 -6.65 5.83 21.29
N CYS A 21 -5.88 4.75 21.37
CA CYS A 21 -4.43 4.81 21.20
C CYS A 21 -4.05 5.35 19.82
N PHE A 22 -4.76 4.94 18.76
CA PHE A 22 -4.57 5.46 17.41
C PHE A 22 -4.85 6.97 17.35
N CYS A 23 -5.99 7.42 17.86
CA CYS A 23 -6.35 8.85 17.87
C CYS A 23 -5.34 9.69 18.68
N LEU A 24 -4.91 9.20 19.85
CA LEU A 24 -3.89 9.85 20.68
C LEU A 24 -2.54 9.94 19.95
N TRP A 25 -2.09 8.84 19.33
CA TRP A 25 -0.87 8.82 18.56
C TRP A 25 -0.92 9.79 17.37
N LYS A 26 -2.04 9.84 16.66
CA LYS A 26 -2.25 10.80 15.56
C LYS A 26 -2.22 12.24 16.05
N ALA A 27 -2.82 12.54 17.19
CA ALA A 27 -2.75 13.87 17.80
C ALA A 27 -1.31 14.25 18.18
N VAL A 28 -0.54 13.31 18.76
CA VAL A 28 0.89 13.52 19.09
C VAL A 28 1.71 13.80 17.82
N LEU A 29 1.53 13.01 16.75
CA LEU A 29 2.21 13.24 15.49
C LEU A 29 1.86 14.61 14.89
N LEU A 30 0.60 15.02 14.94
CA LEU A 30 0.17 16.34 14.48
C LEU A 30 0.85 17.46 15.28
N LEU A 31 0.91 17.33 16.61
CA LEU A 31 1.59 18.29 17.48
C LEU A 31 3.09 18.38 17.17
N ILE A 32 3.75 17.24 16.92
CA ILE A 32 5.17 17.20 16.53
C ILE A 32 5.38 17.95 15.21
N VAL A 33 4.53 17.71 14.20
CA VAL A 33 4.64 18.39 12.89
C VAL A 33 4.40 19.90 13.02
N LEU A 34 3.47 20.31 13.87
CA LEU A 34 3.21 21.74 14.15
C LEU A 34 4.37 22.40 14.93
N ALA A 35 4.99 21.67 15.86
CA ALA A 35 6.07 22.18 16.71
C ALA A 35 7.46 22.12 16.08
N SER A 36 7.64 21.37 14.99
CA SER A 36 8.95 21.20 14.33
C SER A 36 9.37 22.48 13.57
N PRO A 37 10.54 23.08 13.88
CA PRO A 37 11.06 24.22 13.12
C PRO A 37 11.77 23.75 11.84
N GLY A 38 11.39 24.30 10.69
CA GLY A 38 12.01 24.03 9.39
C GLY A 38 11.04 24.17 8.20
N PRO A 39 11.52 24.48 6.98
CA PRO A 39 10.74 24.23 5.77
C PRO A 39 10.46 22.72 5.71
N GLY A 40 9.22 22.32 5.44
CA GLY A 40 8.89 20.89 5.29
C GLY A 40 9.84 20.21 4.31
N TYR A 41 10.06 18.90 4.46
CA TYR A 41 11.01 18.10 3.68
C TYR A 41 10.78 18.09 2.14
N ASP A 42 9.72 18.74 1.64
CA ASP A 42 9.27 18.67 0.25
C ASP A 42 9.50 20.00 -0.50
N THR A 43 10.50 20.00 -1.38
CA THR A 43 10.82 21.10 -2.31
C THR A 43 9.93 21.09 -3.56
N SER A 44 9.32 19.95 -3.90
CA SER A 44 8.51 19.75 -5.10
C SER A 44 7.13 20.39 -4.99
N THR A 45 6.50 20.34 -3.82
CA THR A 45 5.24 21.04 -3.55
C THR A 45 5.44 22.56 -3.57
N ALA A 46 6.59 23.05 -3.10
CA ALA A 46 6.97 24.45 -3.22
C ALA A 46 7.15 24.89 -4.69
N LEU A 47 7.71 24.03 -5.54
CA LEU A 47 7.87 24.27 -6.98
C LEU A 47 6.52 24.31 -7.73
N LEU A 48 5.60 23.39 -7.41
CA LEU A 48 4.24 23.38 -7.97
C LEU A 48 3.45 24.64 -7.59
N LEU A 49 3.51 25.05 -6.32
CA LEU A 49 2.86 26.29 -5.86
C LEU A 49 3.54 27.55 -6.40
N SER A 50 4.83 27.49 -6.78
CA SER A 50 5.52 28.59 -7.44
C SER A 50 5.28 28.66 -8.95
N SER A 51 4.77 27.59 -9.56
CA SER A 51 4.55 27.49 -11.02
C SER A 51 3.21 28.08 -11.46
N ASP A 52 2.24 28.25 -10.57
CA ASP A 52 1.05 29.05 -10.82
C ASP A 52 1.41 30.53 -10.62
N GLY A 53 1.75 31.18 -11.73
CA GLY A 53 2.29 32.53 -11.78
C GLY A 53 1.31 33.60 -11.33
N GLU A 54 1.30 33.90 -10.04
CA GLU A 54 1.10 35.23 -9.47
C GLU A 54 1.91 35.29 -8.17
N GLY A 55 2.90 36.18 -8.11
CA GLY A 55 3.79 36.28 -6.95
C GLY A 55 2.99 36.44 -5.66
N PRO A 56 3.24 35.63 -4.61
CA PRO A 56 2.49 35.77 -3.38
C PRO A 56 2.91 37.10 -2.75
N GLY A 57 2.00 38.08 -2.77
CA GLY A 57 2.03 39.14 -1.78
C GLY A 57 2.11 38.45 -0.42
N ASN A 58 3.26 38.58 0.23
CA ASN A 58 3.68 37.83 1.41
C ASN A 58 2.51 37.79 2.41
N PRO A 59 1.79 36.66 2.57
CA PRO A 59 0.61 36.64 3.44
C PRO A 59 1.10 36.94 4.85
N GLY A 60 0.60 38.02 5.44
CA GLY A 60 1.06 38.51 6.74
C GLY A 60 1.17 37.38 7.75
N THR A 61 2.32 37.30 8.42
CA THR A 61 2.65 36.30 9.43
C THR A 61 1.52 36.24 10.46
N GLY A 62 0.74 35.16 10.44
CA GLY A 62 -0.45 34.98 11.31
C GLY A 62 -1.82 34.94 10.61
N SER A 63 -1.89 35.13 9.29
CA SER A 63 -3.14 34.95 8.53
C SER A 63 -3.59 33.48 8.46
N MET A 64 -4.90 33.22 8.46
CA MET A 64 -5.48 31.90 8.21
C MET A 64 -4.96 31.30 6.89
N ALA A 65 -4.72 32.13 5.87
CA ALA A 65 -4.14 31.70 4.59
C ALA A 65 -2.66 31.29 4.73
N TRP A 66 -1.89 31.99 5.56
CA TRP A 66 -0.52 31.59 5.90
C TRP A 66 -0.51 30.28 6.69
N LEU A 67 -1.41 30.12 7.68
CA LEU A 67 -1.56 28.86 8.42
C LEU A 67 -1.96 27.70 7.50
N ILE A 68 -2.90 27.92 6.59
CA ILE A 68 -3.33 26.94 5.59
C ILE A 68 -2.16 26.56 4.67
N SER A 69 -1.41 27.53 4.14
CA SER A 69 -0.25 27.26 3.30
C SER A 69 0.88 26.57 4.07
N HIS A 70 1.20 27.06 5.28
CA HIS A 70 2.27 26.56 6.14
C HIS A 70 2.00 25.15 6.65
N ILE A 71 0.76 24.86 7.05
CA ILE A 71 0.30 23.53 7.40
C ILE A 71 0.26 22.68 6.14
N GLY A 72 -0.33 23.15 5.04
CA GLY A 72 -0.47 22.40 3.78
C GLY A 72 0.84 21.92 3.18
N LEU A 73 1.85 22.78 3.14
CA LEU A 73 3.20 22.42 2.68
C LEU A 73 3.90 21.40 3.61
N ARG A 74 3.57 21.40 4.90
CA ARG A 74 4.12 20.45 5.88
C ARG A 74 3.34 19.14 5.96
N LEU A 75 2.07 19.16 5.56
CA LEU A 75 1.20 17.99 5.58
C LEU A 75 1.02 17.32 4.21
N ALA A 76 1.39 18.00 3.12
CA ALA A 76 1.46 17.39 1.79
C ALA A 76 2.59 16.35 1.75
N ARG A 77 2.22 15.07 1.70
CA ARG A 77 3.15 13.99 1.39
C ARG A 77 3.19 13.82 -0.12
N TRP A 78 4.35 14.07 -0.71
CA TRP A 78 4.63 13.98 -2.14
C TRP A 78 4.13 12.69 -2.82
N ASP A 79 4.16 11.54 -2.11
CA ASP A 79 3.63 10.25 -2.59
C ASP A 79 2.19 10.39 -3.12
N SER A 80 1.35 11.16 -2.44
CA SER A 80 -0.07 11.33 -2.81
C SER A 80 -0.27 12.09 -4.10
N ILE A 81 0.64 13.01 -4.45
CA ILE A 81 0.62 13.72 -5.74
C ILE A 81 0.94 12.72 -6.86
N TYR A 82 1.91 11.83 -6.67
CA TYR A 82 2.22 10.77 -7.63
C TYR A 82 1.07 9.77 -7.77
N PHE A 83 0.49 9.31 -6.66
CA PHE A 83 -0.70 8.45 -6.67
C PHE A 83 -1.87 9.06 -7.45
N LEU A 84 -2.14 10.35 -7.24
CA LEU A 84 -3.22 11.05 -7.94
C LEU A 84 -2.89 11.25 -9.42
N LYS A 85 -1.67 11.68 -9.75
CA LYS A 85 -1.24 11.84 -11.15
C LYS A 85 -1.33 10.52 -11.93
N ILE A 86 -0.86 9.41 -11.36
CA ILE A 86 -0.96 8.08 -11.97
C ILE A 86 -2.43 7.65 -12.11
N ALA A 87 -3.27 7.93 -11.12
CA ALA A 87 -4.71 7.62 -11.20
C ALA A 87 -5.43 8.41 -12.30
N GLN A 88 -4.99 9.64 -12.59
CA GLN A 88 -5.57 10.52 -13.61
C GLN A 88 -5.07 10.22 -15.03
N ARG A 89 -3.75 10.03 -15.20
CA ARG A 89 -3.10 9.89 -16.53
C ARG A 89 -2.77 8.46 -16.92
N GLY A 90 -2.87 7.52 -15.98
CA GLY A 90 -2.32 6.18 -16.11
C GLY A 90 -0.80 6.13 -15.89
N TYR A 91 -0.24 4.94 -16.10
CA TYR A 91 1.20 4.71 -16.02
C TYR A 91 1.86 5.15 -17.33
N LEU A 92 2.77 6.12 -17.28
CA LEU A 92 3.55 6.52 -18.46
C LEU A 92 5.01 6.11 -18.33
N PHE A 93 5.56 6.11 -17.11
CA PHE A 93 6.97 5.78 -16.89
C PHE A 93 7.15 4.49 -16.09
N GLU A 94 8.23 3.76 -16.37
CA GLU A 94 8.58 2.50 -15.70
C GLU A 94 8.69 2.68 -14.17
N GLN A 95 9.25 3.80 -13.70
CA GLN A 95 9.40 4.07 -12.28
C GLN A 95 8.07 4.16 -11.51
N GLU A 96 6.99 4.55 -12.17
CA GLU A 96 5.70 4.77 -11.51
C GLU A 96 5.12 3.46 -10.98
N TRP A 97 5.52 2.32 -11.56
CA TRP A 97 5.12 0.99 -11.13
C TRP A 97 5.50 0.70 -9.69
N ALA A 98 6.51 1.37 -9.13
CA ALA A 98 6.86 1.30 -7.72
C ALA A 98 5.72 1.76 -6.77
N PHE A 99 4.80 2.60 -7.24
CA PHE A 99 3.66 3.05 -6.44
C PHE A 99 2.54 2.00 -6.32
N GLY A 100 2.64 0.87 -7.02
CA GLY A 100 1.68 -0.22 -6.87
C GLY A 100 0.41 -0.03 -7.71
N TYR A 101 0.17 -1.00 -8.59
CA TYR A 101 -0.87 -0.95 -9.63
C TYR A 101 -2.30 -1.02 -9.08
N GLY A 102 -2.54 -1.87 -8.09
CA GLY A 102 -3.90 -2.10 -7.59
C GLY A 102 -4.50 -0.85 -6.95
N TYR A 103 -3.67 -0.13 -6.18
CA TYR A 103 -4.13 1.06 -5.47
C TYR A 103 -4.39 2.25 -6.41
N THR A 104 -3.50 2.50 -7.38
CA THR A 104 -3.69 3.58 -8.36
C THR A 104 -4.88 3.34 -9.27
N LYS A 105 -5.16 2.08 -9.66
CA LYS A 105 -6.36 1.73 -10.42
C LYS A 105 -7.64 1.85 -9.60
N PHE A 106 -7.60 1.46 -8.33
CA PHE A 106 -8.72 1.68 -7.42
C PHE A 106 -9.03 3.17 -7.27
N LEU A 107 -8.00 4.02 -7.12
CA LEU A 107 -8.16 5.47 -7.12
C LEU A 107 -8.72 5.98 -8.46
N SER A 108 -8.20 5.51 -9.60
CA SER A 108 -8.71 5.90 -10.92
C SER A 108 -10.20 5.56 -11.09
N PHE A 109 -10.64 4.43 -10.56
CA PHE A 109 -12.05 4.01 -10.56
C PHE A 109 -12.94 4.84 -9.63
N LEU A 110 -12.47 5.14 -8.41
CA LEU A 110 -13.23 5.90 -7.42
C LEU A 110 -13.34 7.40 -7.72
N LEU A 111 -12.46 7.95 -8.55
CA LEU A 111 -12.26 9.39 -8.69
C LEU A 111 -12.67 9.89 -10.08
N PRO A 112 -13.92 10.36 -10.29
CA PRO A 112 -14.22 11.24 -11.42
C PRO A 112 -13.42 12.55 -11.24
N VAL A 113 -12.39 12.68 -12.07
CA VAL A 113 -11.16 13.47 -11.90
C VAL A 113 -11.30 14.96 -11.53
N PRO A 114 -12.33 15.74 -11.93
CA PRO A 114 -12.39 17.17 -11.60
C PRO A 114 -12.98 17.48 -10.22
N PHE A 115 -13.98 16.72 -9.77
CA PHE A 115 -14.79 17.09 -8.60
C PHE A 115 -14.04 16.86 -7.29
N LEU A 116 -13.26 15.77 -7.19
CA LEU A 116 -12.46 15.53 -5.98
C LEU A 116 -11.16 16.33 -5.97
N ALA A 117 -10.53 16.62 -7.10
CA ALA A 117 -9.39 17.55 -7.13
C ALA A 117 -9.82 18.95 -6.65
N ALA A 118 -10.98 19.43 -7.09
CA ALA A 118 -11.61 20.65 -6.61
C ALA A 118 -12.04 20.54 -5.13
N ALA A 119 -12.65 19.43 -4.71
CA ALA A 119 -13.07 19.26 -3.32
C ALA A 119 -11.89 19.06 -2.34
N LEU A 120 -10.78 18.44 -2.75
CA LEU A 120 -9.54 18.33 -1.98
C LEU A 120 -8.77 19.65 -1.95
N HIS A 121 -8.94 20.51 -2.95
CA HIS A 121 -8.48 21.91 -2.90
C HIS A 121 -9.34 22.78 -1.97
N ILE A 122 -10.65 22.56 -1.93
CA ILE A 122 -11.61 23.32 -1.11
C ILE A 122 -11.59 22.87 0.36
N VAL A 123 -11.42 21.57 0.64
CA VAL A 123 -11.40 20.97 1.98
C VAL A 123 -9.96 20.79 2.46
N THR A 124 -9.35 21.93 2.80
CA THR A 124 -8.32 22.11 3.84
C THR A 124 -7.01 21.28 3.80
N PRO A 125 -5.85 21.93 4.02
CA PRO A 125 -4.54 21.29 4.04
C PRO A 125 -4.28 20.36 5.25
N ALA A 126 -5.16 20.37 6.26
CA ALA A 126 -5.09 19.54 7.46
C ALA A 126 -5.53 18.09 7.26
N GLY A 127 -6.30 17.79 6.20
CA GLY A 127 -6.81 16.44 5.90
C GLY A 127 -5.77 15.48 5.30
N ALA A 128 -4.62 16.01 4.89
CA ALA A 128 -3.59 15.27 4.15
C ALA A 128 -2.87 14.19 4.97
N PHE A 129 -2.98 14.13 6.31
CA PHE A 129 -2.35 13.04 7.08
C PHE A 129 -3.29 11.91 7.53
N ILE A 130 -4.60 12.10 7.39
CA ILE A 130 -5.59 11.08 7.73
C ILE A 130 -6.25 10.49 6.47
N SER A 131 -6.29 11.25 5.37
CA SER A 131 -6.94 10.86 4.11
C SER A 131 -6.04 10.96 2.87
N ALA A 132 -4.74 11.28 3.01
CA ALA A 132 -3.82 11.21 1.88
C ALA A 132 -3.86 9.80 1.28
N PRO A 133 -3.95 9.67 -0.05
CA PRO A 133 -3.79 8.38 -0.67
C PRO A 133 -2.35 7.90 -0.44
N ASN A 134 -2.19 7.04 0.56
CA ASN A 134 -0.94 6.37 0.90
C ASN A 134 -1.20 4.87 0.82
N GLY A 135 -0.44 4.19 -0.03
CA GLY A 135 -0.49 2.73 -0.16
C GLY A 135 -0.25 2.00 1.16
N GLU A 136 0.45 2.57 2.15
CA GLU A 136 0.69 1.96 3.48
C GLU A 136 -0.58 1.67 4.24
N ALA A 137 -1.49 2.63 4.29
CA ALA A 137 -2.68 2.53 5.10
C ALA A 137 -3.63 1.47 4.52
N VAL A 138 -3.84 1.51 3.21
CA VAL A 138 -4.67 0.53 2.49
C VAL A 138 -4.04 -0.87 2.54
N PHE A 139 -2.73 -0.98 2.33
CA PHE A 139 -2.00 -2.24 2.49
C PHE A 139 -2.15 -2.84 3.90
N SER A 140 -1.98 -2.01 4.93
CA SER A 140 -2.08 -2.45 6.33
C SER A 140 -3.50 -2.89 6.66
N PHE A 141 -4.51 -2.13 6.24
CA PHE A 141 -5.91 -2.49 6.42
C PHE A 141 -6.25 -3.83 5.76
N LEU A 142 -5.92 -3.99 4.47
CA LEU A 142 -6.21 -5.23 3.73
C LEU A 142 -5.49 -6.44 4.33
N ASN A 143 -4.24 -6.28 4.77
CA ASN A 143 -3.52 -7.36 5.45
C ASN A 143 -4.13 -7.70 6.81
N PHE A 144 -4.39 -6.73 7.68
CA PHE A 144 -4.98 -6.99 8.98
C PHE A 144 -6.38 -7.60 8.86
N PHE A 145 -7.16 -7.16 7.87
CA PHE A 145 -8.45 -7.76 7.58
C PHE A 145 -8.31 -9.19 7.06
N GLY A 146 -7.35 -9.46 6.15
CA GLY A 146 -7.02 -10.81 5.72
C GLY A 146 -6.63 -11.73 6.87
N TYR A 147 -5.79 -11.25 7.81
CA TYR A 147 -5.43 -11.99 9.02
C TYR A 147 -6.65 -12.26 9.90
N TYR A 148 -7.51 -11.27 10.12
CA TYR A 148 -8.73 -11.42 10.89
C TYR A 148 -9.65 -12.49 10.28
N VAL A 149 -9.90 -12.43 8.96
CA VAL A 149 -10.71 -13.43 8.26
C VAL A 149 -10.08 -14.82 8.36
N PHE A 150 -8.76 -14.95 8.18
CA PHE A 150 -8.05 -16.21 8.32
C PHE A 150 -8.21 -16.82 9.72
N ILE A 151 -8.05 -16.02 10.77
CA ILE A 151 -8.21 -16.49 12.16
C ILE A 151 -9.66 -16.88 12.45
N THR A 152 -10.64 -16.11 11.95
CA THR A 152 -12.05 -16.48 12.12
C THR A 152 -12.42 -17.75 11.35
N ALA A 153 -11.74 -18.08 10.24
CA ALA A 153 -11.90 -19.37 9.56
C ALA A 153 -11.46 -20.53 10.45
N LEU A 154 -10.33 -20.39 11.17
CA LEU A 154 -9.86 -21.39 12.13
C LEU A 154 -10.83 -21.57 13.31
N ASN A 155 -11.48 -20.49 13.75
CA ASN A 155 -12.49 -20.58 14.80
C ASN A 155 -13.78 -21.27 14.34
N ASP A 156 -14.23 -21.02 13.12
CA ASP A 156 -15.40 -21.69 12.54
C ASP A 156 -15.16 -23.19 12.37
N GLU A 157 -13.94 -23.60 12.04
CA GLU A 157 -13.56 -25.00 11.96
C GLU A 157 -13.67 -25.70 13.32
N ARG A 158 -13.24 -25.05 14.39
CA ARG A 158 -13.39 -25.57 15.76
C ARG A 158 -14.86 -25.74 16.16
N GLN A 159 -15.75 -24.93 15.59
CA GLN A 159 -17.20 -25.02 15.80
C GLN A 159 -17.88 -26.03 14.85
N GLY A 160 -17.13 -26.69 13.96
CA GLY A 160 -17.64 -27.69 13.02
C GLY A 160 -18.23 -27.12 11.72
N SER A 161 -18.06 -25.83 11.46
CA SER A 161 -18.62 -25.15 10.28
C SER A 161 -17.63 -25.16 9.09
N TYR A 162 -17.53 -26.29 8.40
CA TYR A 162 -16.54 -26.48 7.32
C TYR A 162 -16.76 -25.61 6.08
N PHE A 163 -18.01 -25.35 5.70
CA PHE A 163 -18.31 -24.53 4.52
C PHE A 163 -17.92 -23.06 4.72
N LEU A 164 -18.28 -22.49 5.88
CA LEU A 164 -17.92 -21.12 6.27
C LEU A 164 -16.40 -20.95 6.37
N ARG A 165 -15.70 -21.94 6.95
CA ARG A 165 -14.23 -21.99 6.95
C ARG A 165 -13.65 -21.87 5.54
N ASP A 166 -14.12 -22.68 4.61
CA ASP A 166 -13.58 -22.70 3.24
C ASP A 166 -13.80 -21.35 2.53
N LEU A 167 -15.00 -20.78 2.67
CA LEU A 167 -15.30 -19.46 2.13
C LEU A 167 -14.39 -18.39 2.74
N LYS A 168 -14.16 -18.42 4.06
CA LYS A 168 -13.28 -17.48 4.75
C LYS A 168 -11.81 -17.65 4.35
N PHE A 169 -11.30 -18.86 4.16
CA PHE A 169 -9.94 -19.05 3.65
C PHE A 169 -9.75 -18.48 2.24
N LEU A 170 -10.70 -18.71 1.34
CA LEU A 170 -10.67 -18.11 0.00
C LEU A 170 -10.77 -16.58 0.06
N SER A 171 -11.63 -16.06 0.94
CA SER A 171 -11.80 -14.62 1.16
C SER A 171 -10.52 -13.99 1.71
N ALA A 172 -9.86 -14.62 2.68
CA ALA A 172 -8.58 -14.18 3.21
C ALA A 172 -7.50 -14.16 2.12
N GLY A 173 -7.43 -15.18 1.28
CA GLY A 173 -6.56 -15.22 0.10
C GLY A 173 -6.81 -14.06 -0.86
N ALA A 174 -8.07 -13.71 -1.12
CA ALA A 174 -8.44 -12.56 -1.95
C ALA A 174 -8.02 -11.22 -1.34
N PHE A 175 -8.17 -11.03 -0.02
CA PHE A 175 -7.70 -9.82 0.68
C PHE A 175 -6.18 -9.70 0.65
N PHE A 176 -5.45 -10.80 0.84
CA PHE A 176 -3.99 -10.78 0.70
C PHE A 176 -3.54 -10.57 -0.75
N ALA A 177 -4.26 -11.10 -1.73
CA ALA A 177 -4.01 -10.80 -3.14
C ALA A 177 -4.19 -9.30 -3.42
N ALA A 178 -5.30 -8.71 -2.96
CA ALA A 178 -5.54 -7.27 -3.07
C ALA A 178 -4.43 -6.47 -2.36
N ALA A 179 -4.05 -6.84 -1.14
CA ALA A 179 -2.93 -6.21 -0.43
C ALA A 179 -1.62 -6.30 -1.24
N THR A 180 -1.35 -7.44 -1.86
CA THR A 180 -0.14 -7.68 -2.67
C THR A 180 -0.10 -6.80 -3.93
N THR A 181 -1.27 -6.48 -4.53
CA THR A 181 -1.33 -5.52 -5.66
C THR A 181 -1.02 -4.08 -5.24
N VAL A 182 -1.26 -3.73 -3.97
CA VAL A 182 -0.92 -2.42 -3.41
C VAL A 182 0.58 -2.38 -3.12
N ARG A 183 1.13 -3.44 -2.51
CA ARG A 183 2.56 -3.60 -2.23
C ARG A 183 2.98 -5.05 -2.27
N SER A 184 4.09 -5.35 -2.95
CA SER A 184 4.65 -6.69 -3.08
C SER A 184 4.95 -7.39 -1.75
N ASN A 185 5.19 -6.64 -0.66
CA ASN A 185 5.38 -7.18 0.69
C ASN A 185 4.20 -8.04 1.19
N GLY A 186 3.01 -7.89 0.60
CA GLY A 186 1.83 -8.69 0.92
C GLY A 186 2.00 -10.18 0.62
N LEU A 187 2.95 -10.54 -0.25
CA LEU A 187 3.28 -11.93 -0.56
C LEU A 187 3.69 -12.72 0.70
N LEU A 188 4.32 -12.06 1.68
CA LEU A 188 4.75 -12.69 2.93
C LEU A 188 3.57 -13.21 3.76
N SER A 189 2.38 -12.63 3.62
CA SER A 189 1.16 -13.12 4.27
C SER A 189 0.77 -14.53 3.78
N GLY A 190 1.28 -14.96 2.62
CA GLY A 190 1.16 -16.33 2.13
C GLY A 190 1.86 -17.38 2.99
N LEU A 191 2.80 -16.99 3.86
CA LEU A 191 3.45 -17.91 4.80
C LEU A 191 2.44 -18.58 5.75
N LEU A 192 1.33 -17.91 6.08
CA LEU A 192 0.27 -18.53 6.88
C LEU A 192 -0.38 -19.72 6.17
N PHE A 193 -0.65 -19.57 4.88
CA PHE A 193 -1.22 -20.65 4.06
C PHE A 193 -0.21 -21.79 3.87
N VAL A 194 1.07 -21.47 3.68
CA VAL A 194 2.14 -22.48 3.61
C VAL A 194 2.23 -23.27 4.91
N TYR A 195 2.23 -22.58 6.06
CA TYR A 195 2.27 -23.23 7.36
C TYR A 195 1.06 -24.15 7.58
N ASP A 196 -0.15 -23.71 7.23
CA ASP A 196 -1.36 -24.53 7.37
C ASP A 196 -1.35 -25.73 6.42
N ALA A 197 -0.87 -25.55 5.18
CA ALA A 197 -0.74 -26.62 4.20
C ALA A 197 0.29 -27.68 4.63
N VAL A 198 1.46 -27.26 5.14
CA VAL A 198 2.49 -28.17 5.67
C VAL A 198 1.96 -28.93 6.88
N SER A 199 1.23 -28.24 7.77
CA SER A 199 0.60 -28.87 8.92
C SER A 199 -0.45 -29.91 8.50
N GLY A 200 -1.27 -29.61 7.50
CA GLY A 200 -2.24 -30.56 6.93
C GLY A 200 -1.57 -31.75 6.26
N LEU A 201 -0.49 -31.54 5.50
CA LEU A 201 0.28 -32.61 4.86
C LEU A 201 0.92 -33.54 5.90
N HIS A 202 1.50 -32.96 6.95
CA HIS A 202 2.08 -33.72 8.06
C HIS A 202 1.03 -34.60 8.76
N GLN A 203 -0.19 -34.11 8.94
CA GLN A 203 -1.29 -34.92 9.48
C GLN A 203 -1.69 -36.09 8.57
N ILE A 204 -1.68 -35.90 7.25
CA ILE A 204 -1.93 -36.98 6.28
C ILE A 204 -0.85 -38.06 6.38
N ILE A 205 0.42 -37.67 6.56
CA ILE A 205 1.54 -38.62 6.67
C ILE A 205 1.42 -39.48 7.94
N ILE A 206 1.07 -38.88 9.08
CA ILE A 206 1.02 -39.60 10.37
C ILE A 206 -0.26 -40.41 10.53
N HIS A 207 -1.42 -39.81 10.22
CA HIS A 207 -2.73 -40.39 10.54
C HIS A 207 -3.48 -40.95 9.34
N GLY A 208 -2.90 -40.84 8.13
CA GLY A 208 -3.52 -41.23 6.88
C GLY A 208 -4.44 -40.15 6.29
N PRO A 209 -4.86 -40.32 5.02
CA PRO A 209 -5.70 -39.35 4.33
C PRO A 209 -7.15 -39.39 4.85
N SER A 210 -7.61 -38.26 5.39
CA SER A 210 -9.02 -38.03 5.70
C SER A 210 -9.62 -37.04 4.70
N TRP A 211 -10.87 -37.27 4.28
CA TRP A 211 -11.58 -36.35 3.37
C TRP A 211 -11.61 -34.91 3.91
N HIS A 212 -11.75 -34.75 5.22
CA HIS A 212 -11.73 -33.44 5.88
C HIS A 212 -10.39 -32.71 5.66
N ILE A 213 -9.28 -33.42 5.84
CA ILE A 213 -7.92 -32.86 5.72
C ILE A 213 -7.61 -32.56 4.26
N ILE A 214 -7.99 -33.45 3.33
CA ILE A 214 -7.82 -33.22 1.88
C ILE A 214 -8.59 -31.98 1.44
N ARG A 215 -9.85 -31.85 1.87
CA ARG A 215 -10.68 -30.68 1.56
C ARG A 215 -10.07 -29.39 2.09
N ARG A 216 -9.63 -29.37 3.35
CA ARG A 216 -8.95 -28.22 3.95
C ARG A 216 -7.67 -27.87 3.20
N LEU A 217 -6.84 -28.87 2.92
CA LEU A 217 -5.59 -28.66 2.19
C LEU A 217 -5.87 -28.05 0.81
N SER A 218 -6.89 -28.55 0.10
CA SER A 218 -7.28 -28.00 -1.20
C SER A 218 -7.72 -26.54 -1.12
N THR A 219 -8.49 -26.15 -0.09
CA THR A 219 -9.00 -24.78 0.06
C THR A 219 -7.90 -23.82 0.52
N VAL A 220 -6.97 -24.28 1.37
CA VAL A 220 -5.78 -23.53 1.77
C VAL A 220 -4.84 -23.32 0.59
N CYS A 221 -4.55 -24.37 -0.20
CA CYS A 221 -3.72 -24.24 -1.40
C CYS A 221 -4.36 -23.31 -2.43
N ALA A 222 -5.69 -23.42 -2.64
CA ALA A 222 -6.41 -22.51 -3.53
C ALA A 222 -6.33 -21.06 -3.03
N GLY A 223 -6.62 -20.80 -1.75
CA GLY A 223 -6.55 -19.47 -1.14
C GLY A 223 -5.13 -18.87 -1.19
N GLY A 224 -4.11 -19.66 -0.90
CA GLY A 224 -2.70 -19.22 -1.00
C GLY A 224 -2.28 -18.92 -2.43
N SER A 225 -2.77 -19.68 -3.41
CA SER A 225 -2.49 -19.46 -4.83
C SER A 225 -3.11 -18.16 -5.35
N LEU A 226 -4.25 -17.72 -4.81
CA LEU A 226 -4.85 -16.43 -5.18
C LEU A 226 -3.91 -15.25 -4.90
N ILE A 227 -3.05 -15.34 -3.89
CA ILE A 227 -2.08 -14.28 -3.56
C ILE A 227 -1.12 -14.02 -4.74
N LEU A 228 -0.78 -15.06 -5.51
CA LEU A 228 0.08 -14.94 -6.68
C LEU A 228 -0.56 -14.08 -7.78
N ILE A 229 -1.88 -14.03 -7.87
CA ILE A 229 -2.58 -13.12 -8.80
C ILE A 229 -2.21 -11.67 -8.46
N GLY A 230 -2.04 -11.36 -7.16
CA GLY A 230 -1.69 -10.04 -6.69
C GLY A 230 -0.29 -9.56 -7.10
N ILE A 231 0.63 -10.49 -7.39
CA ILE A 231 1.98 -10.14 -7.86
C ILE A 231 2.14 -10.31 -9.38
N VAL A 232 1.57 -11.37 -9.95
CA VAL A 232 1.67 -11.67 -11.39
C VAL A 232 0.80 -10.73 -12.21
N GLY A 233 -0.38 -10.34 -11.71
CA GLY A 233 -1.31 -9.47 -12.41
C GLY A 233 -0.69 -8.12 -12.82
N PRO A 234 -0.19 -7.32 -11.87
CA PRO A 234 0.52 -6.07 -12.18
C PRO A 234 1.72 -6.28 -13.11
N GLN A 235 2.53 -7.31 -12.86
CA GLN A 235 3.70 -7.63 -13.69
C GLN A 235 3.33 -7.93 -15.14
N TYR A 236 2.22 -8.64 -15.36
CA TYR A 236 1.74 -8.97 -16.68
C TYR A 236 1.21 -7.74 -17.43
N VAL A 237 0.53 -6.82 -16.75
CA VAL A 237 0.09 -5.56 -17.37
C VAL A 237 1.32 -4.74 -17.79
N ALA A 238 2.33 -4.63 -16.92
CA ALA A 238 3.60 -3.97 -17.27
C ALA A 238 4.29 -4.63 -18.46
N TYR A 239 4.30 -5.96 -18.51
CA TYR A 239 4.88 -6.70 -19.62
C TYR A 239 4.17 -6.39 -20.94
N LYS A 240 2.84 -6.29 -20.95
CA LYS A 240 2.10 -5.87 -22.14
C LYS A 240 2.48 -4.47 -22.59
N ASP A 241 2.59 -3.53 -21.65
CA ASP A 241 2.81 -2.12 -21.98
C ASP A 241 4.24 -1.86 -22.50
N PHE A 242 5.27 -2.54 -21.96
CA PHE A 242 6.67 -2.26 -22.29
C PHE A 242 7.38 -3.34 -23.12
N CYS A 243 6.98 -4.61 -23.01
CA CYS A 243 7.68 -5.70 -23.70
C CYS A 243 7.04 -6.06 -25.05
N LEU A 244 5.77 -5.72 -25.27
CA LEU A 244 5.09 -5.90 -26.56
C LEU A 244 5.09 -4.62 -27.42
N ALA A 245 5.72 -3.54 -26.95
CA ALA A 245 5.93 -2.32 -27.71
C ALA A 245 6.93 -2.54 -28.86
N GLU A 246 6.93 -1.65 -29.86
CA GLU A 246 7.85 -1.73 -31.02
C GLU A 246 9.33 -1.79 -30.62
N ASN A 247 9.70 -1.14 -29.50
CA ASN A 247 11.05 -1.17 -28.93
C ASN A 247 11.03 -1.83 -27.55
N PRO A 248 11.27 -3.16 -27.46
CA PRO A 248 11.18 -3.88 -26.19
C PRO A 248 12.33 -3.50 -25.24
N ARG A 249 11.99 -3.39 -23.95
CA ARG A 249 12.95 -2.99 -22.90
C ARG A 249 13.90 -4.15 -22.53
N PRO A 250 15.14 -3.88 -22.06
CA PRO A 250 16.15 -4.91 -21.83
C PRO A 250 15.76 -5.98 -20.79
N TRP A 251 14.92 -5.61 -19.83
CA TRP A 251 14.45 -6.53 -18.79
C TRP A 251 13.46 -7.58 -19.31
N CYS A 252 12.87 -7.37 -20.49
CA CYS A 252 11.97 -8.32 -21.16
C CYS A 252 12.69 -9.60 -21.61
N ASN A 253 14.01 -9.52 -21.86
CA ASN A 253 14.83 -10.65 -22.30
C ASN A 253 15.38 -11.50 -21.15
N ARG A 254 15.08 -11.16 -19.89
CA ARG A 254 15.51 -11.94 -18.73
C ARG A 254 14.65 -13.20 -18.57
N LEU A 255 15.22 -14.26 -18.02
CA LEU A 255 14.51 -15.52 -17.73
C LEU A 255 13.24 -15.30 -16.89
N PHE A 256 13.31 -14.35 -15.95
CA PHE A 256 12.17 -13.88 -15.17
C PHE A 256 12.01 -12.37 -15.37
N PRO A 257 11.18 -11.92 -16.34
CA PRO A 257 10.96 -10.50 -16.57
C PRO A 257 10.17 -9.93 -15.39
N SER A 258 10.75 -8.92 -14.72
CA SER A 258 10.13 -8.29 -13.56
C SER A 258 10.40 -6.79 -13.60
N ILE A 259 9.34 -6.00 -13.73
CA ILE A 259 9.44 -4.54 -13.72
C ILE A 259 9.94 -4.04 -12.36
N TYR A 260 9.51 -4.66 -11.25
CA TYR A 260 9.98 -4.27 -9.92
C TYR A 260 11.48 -4.47 -9.74
N ALA A 261 12.02 -5.62 -10.19
CA ALA A 261 13.45 -5.90 -10.11
C ALA A 261 14.25 -4.98 -11.03
N TRP A 262 13.72 -4.68 -12.23
CA TRP A 262 14.32 -3.72 -13.15
C TRP A 262 14.39 -2.33 -12.53
N VAL A 263 13.25 -1.82 -12.04
CA VAL A 263 13.15 -0.47 -11.46
C VAL A 263 14.10 -0.33 -10.27
N GLN A 264 14.17 -1.33 -9.40
CA GLN A 264 15.13 -1.36 -8.31
C GLN A 264 16.57 -1.37 -8.83
N SER A 265 16.91 -2.24 -9.78
CA SER A 265 18.28 -2.36 -10.28
C SER A 265 18.76 -1.21 -11.17
N TYR A 266 17.86 -0.49 -11.84
CA TYR A 266 18.21 0.53 -12.83
C TYR A 266 18.14 1.94 -12.22
N TYR A 267 17.12 2.21 -11.41
CA TYR A 267 16.95 3.53 -10.79
C TYR A 267 17.59 3.62 -9.40
N CYS A 268 17.75 2.49 -8.67
CA CYS A 268 18.33 2.46 -7.32
C CYS A 268 19.79 1.99 -7.25
N SER A 269 20.46 1.64 -8.35
CA SER A 269 21.71 0.87 -8.34
C SER A 269 22.89 1.49 -7.57
N SER A 270 22.87 2.80 -7.34
CA SER A 270 24.02 3.55 -6.82
C SER A 270 23.81 4.18 -5.44
N TYR A 271 22.71 3.87 -4.75
CA TYR A 271 22.40 4.46 -3.44
C TYR A 271 21.77 3.46 -2.47
N ASP A 272 21.97 3.67 -1.17
CA ASP A 272 21.23 2.96 -0.11
C ASP A 272 19.71 3.06 -0.35
N ASN A 273 18.97 2.00 0.00
CA ASN A 273 17.53 1.84 -0.29
C ASN A 273 16.67 3.10 0.03
N TYR A 274 17.08 3.91 1.00
CA TYR A 274 16.41 5.13 1.42
C TYR A 274 16.54 6.28 0.40
N THR A 275 17.66 6.39 -0.31
CA THR A 275 17.93 7.47 -1.28
C THR A 275 17.34 7.17 -2.66
N CYS A 276 17.08 5.89 -2.99
CA CYS A 276 16.44 5.57 -4.27
C CYS A 276 15.04 6.18 -4.39
N LEU A 277 14.27 6.17 -3.29
CA LEU A 277 12.94 6.75 -3.25
C LEU A 277 12.96 8.26 -3.56
N PHE A 278 14.04 8.96 -3.18
CA PHE A 278 14.27 10.39 -3.48
C PHE A 278 14.70 10.67 -4.93
N ARG A 279 15.21 9.70 -5.68
CA ARG A 279 15.53 9.92 -7.11
C ARG A 279 14.29 9.86 -7.99
N PHE A 280 13.28 9.08 -7.59
CA PHE A 280 11.97 9.08 -8.25
C PHE A 280 11.28 10.45 -8.16
N THR A 281 11.55 11.24 -7.12
CA THR A 281 10.98 12.59 -6.94
C THR A 281 11.73 13.71 -7.64
N SER A 282 13.06 13.60 -7.77
CA SER A 282 13.87 14.62 -8.45
C SER A 282 13.76 14.56 -9.97
N MET A 283 13.33 13.43 -10.55
CA MET A 283 13.12 13.30 -12.00
C MET A 283 11.71 13.79 -12.38
N GLY A 284 11.46 15.10 -12.22
CA GLY A 284 10.37 15.80 -12.90
C GLY A 284 10.55 15.83 -14.43
N ASN A 285 11.78 15.57 -14.90
CA ASN A 285 12.11 15.15 -16.25
C ASN A 285 13.10 13.97 -16.15
N PRO A 286 13.01 12.96 -17.02
CA PRO A 286 14.07 11.97 -17.14
C PRO A 286 15.39 12.68 -17.49
N PRO A 287 16.56 12.13 -17.10
CA PRO A 287 17.80 12.52 -17.75
C PRO A 287 17.60 12.40 -19.27
N ALA A 288 18.16 13.34 -20.03
CA ALA A 288 18.02 13.48 -21.48
C ALA A 288 18.40 12.22 -22.30
N ASP A 289 18.88 11.18 -21.62
CA ASP A 289 19.36 9.91 -22.16
C ASP A 289 18.41 8.73 -21.88
N ALA A 290 17.16 8.96 -21.46
CA ALA A 290 16.15 7.91 -21.44
C ALA A 290 15.50 7.79 -22.83
N PRO A 291 15.85 6.79 -23.67
CA PRO A 291 15.16 6.60 -24.93
C PRO A 291 13.72 6.18 -24.62
N TYR A 292 12.81 6.92 -25.27
CA TYR A 292 11.36 6.69 -25.33
C TYR A 292 11.01 5.26 -25.70
#